data_AF-S7WYA2-F1
#
_entry.id   AF-S7WYA2-F1
#
_cell.length_a   1.000
_cell.length_b   1.000
_cell.length_c   1.000
_cell.angle_alpha   90.00
_cell.angle_beta   90.00
_cell.angle_gamma   90.00
#
_symmetry.space_group_name_H-M   'P 1'
#
loop_
_entity.id
_entity.type
_entity.pdbx_description
1 polymer ?
#
loop_
_entity_poly.entity_id
_entity_poly.type
_entity_poly.pdbx_seq_one_letter_code
_entity_poly.pdbx_strand_id
1 'polypeptide(L)'
;MSIKDLKELTIGQRIKRGERIGHLGSSLENGNWPAHLHFQMIRNLGDNSGDYPGVCSASEKERYATNCPDPALWLGIRADIIY
;
A
#
# COMPACT_ATOMS: atom_id res chain seq x y z
N MET A 1 -4.31 -1.51 -7.44
CA MET A 1 -4.58 -0.29 -8.27
C MET A 1 -4.81 -0.75 -9.70
N SER A 2 -5.69 -0.10 -10.47
CA SER A 2 -5.85 -0.48 -11.89
C SER A 2 -4.62 -0.10 -12.70
N ILE A 3 -4.21 -0.99 -13.61
CA ILE A 3 -3.01 -0.83 -14.45
C ILE A 3 -3.11 0.44 -15.31
N LYS A 4 -4.32 0.83 -15.71
CA LYS A 4 -4.54 2.02 -16.55
C LYS A 4 -4.07 3.31 -15.85
N ASP A 5 -4.20 3.40 -14.54
CA ASP A 5 -3.90 4.61 -13.78
C ASP A 5 -2.38 4.83 -13.63
N LEU A 6 -1.57 3.77 -13.74
CA LEU A 6 -0.11 3.86 -13.66
C LEU A 6 0.49 4.70 -14.79
N LYS A 7 -0.19 4.81 -15.94
CA LYS A 7 0.30 5.57 -17.11
C LYS A 7 0.33 7.08 -16.86
N GLU A 8 -0.48 7.56 -15.93
CA GLU A 8 -0.62 8.98 -15.61
C GLU A 8 0.26 9.39 -14.41
N LEU A 9 0.98 8.45 -13.81
CA LEU A 9 1.82 8.68 -12.63
C LEU A 9 3.30 8.77 -13.01
N THR A 10 4.00 9.70 -12.38
CA THR A 10 5.45 9.87 -12.57
C THR A 10 6.18 9.99 -11.23
N ILE A 11 7.43 9.50 -11.18
CA ILE A 11 8.26 9.59 -9.97
C ILE A 11 8.50 11.06 -9.64
N GLY A 12 8.28 11.44 -8.38
CA GLY A 12 8.41 12.82 -7.90
C GLY A 12 7.15 13.67 -8.08
N GLN A 13 6.08 13.13 -8.67
CA GLN A 13 4.78 13.79 -8.71
C GLN A 13 4.27 14.10 -7.29
N ARG A 14 3.85 15.35 -7.07
CA ARG A 14 3.23 15.76 -5.81
C ARG A 14 1.74 15.45 -5.84
N ILE A 15 1.26 14.78 -4.80
CA ILE A 15 -0.16 14.45 -4.60
C ILE A 15 -0.75 15.41 -3.58
N LYS A 16 -1.90 16.02 -3.88
CA LYS A 16 -2.65 16.87 -2.96
C LYS A 16 -3.70 16.06 -2.18
N ARG A 17 -4.08 16.55 -1.01
CA ARG A 17 -5.21 15.98 -0.25
C ARG A 17 -6.47 16.01 -1.11
N GLY A 18 -7.16 14.87 -1.20
CA GLY A 18 -8.38 14.71 -1.99
C GLY A 18 -8.15 14.43 -3.47
N GLU A 19 -6.89 14.42 -3.93
CA GLU A 19 -6.55 14.03 -5.30
C GLU A 19 -6.78 12.53 -5.51
N ARG A 20 -7.44 12.16 -6.60
CA ARG A 20 -7.61 10.77 -6.99
C ARG A 20 -6.32 10.27 -7.62
N ILE A 21 -5.64 9.35 -6.94
CA ILE A 21 -4.35 8.77 -7.37
C ILE A 21 -4.49 7.42 -8.07
N GLY A 22 -5.72 6.94 -8.29
CA GLY A 22 -5.99 5.70 -9.01
C GLY A 22 -7.38 5.15 -8.69
N HIS A 23 -7.72 4.06 -9.35
CA HIS A 23 -8.92 3.26 -9.16
C HIS A 23 -8.56 1.87 -8.63
N LEU A 24 -9.54 1.17 -8.05
CA LEU A 24 -9.38 -0.23 -7.71
C LEU A 24 -9.25 -1.05 -9.00
N GLY A 25 -8.32 -2.00 -9.00
CA GLY A 25 -8.19 -2.94 -10.10
C GLY A 25 -9.37 -3.91 -10.14
N SER A 26 -9.64 -4.46 -11.31
CA SER A 26 -10.50 -5.64 -11.47
C SER A 26 -9.89 -6.86 -10.79
N SER A 27 -10.68 -7.94 -10.65
CA SER A 27 -10.16 -9.19 -10.10
C SER A 27 -9.03 -9.78 -10.92
N LEU A 28 -9.09 -9.65 -12.25
CA LEU A 28 -8.02 -10.12 -13.14
C LEU A 28 -6.70 -9.37 -12.89
N GLU A 29 -6.76 -8.09 -12.55
CA GLU A 29 -5.59 -7.28 -12.21
C GLU A 29 -5.05 -7.58 -10.80
N ASN A 30 -5.93 -7.94 -9.86
CA ASN A 30 -5.57 -8.17 -8.45
C ASN A 30 -5.37 -9.67 -8.11
N GLY A 31 -4.89 -10.48 -9.04
CA GLY A 31 -4.63 -11.91 -8.77
C GLY A 31 -5.88 -12.72 -8.42
N ASN A 32 -7.00 -12.43 -9.10
CA ASN A 32 -8.35 -12.98 -8.91
C ASN A 32 -9.08 -12.59 -7.61
N TRP A 33 -8.56 -11.63 -6.84
CA TRP A 33 -9.26 -11.10 -5.67
C TRP A 33 -10.28 -10.02 -6.05
N PRO A 34 -11.45 -9.94 -5.39
CA PRO A 34 -12.41 -8.85 -5.60
C PRO A 34 -11.76 -7.46 -5.46
N ALA A 35 -12.32 -6.42 -6.09
CA ALA A 35 -11.76 -5.07 -6.00
C ALA A 35 -11.63 -4.60 -4.54
N HIS A 36 -10.39 -4.32 -4.10
CA HIS A 36 -10.07 -3.94 -2.72
C HIS A 36 -8.89 -2.95 -2.69
N LEU A 37 -8.70 -2.29 -1.55
CA LEU A 37 -7.57 -1.41 -1.28
C LEU A 37 -6.54 -2.13 -0.41
N HIS A 38 -5.32 -2.31 -0.91
CA HIS A 38 -4.14 -2.57 -0.09
C HIS A 38 -3.50 -1.24 0.27
N PHE A 39 -3.36 -0.99 1.57
CA PHE A 39 -2.73 0.23 2.08
C PHE A 39 -1.63 -0.16 3.06
N GLN A 40 -0.40 0.28 2.76
CA GLN A 40 0.78 0.02 3.58
C GLN A 40 1.53 1.34 3.77
N MET A 41 1.86 1.66 5.02
CA MET A 41 2.76 2.76 5.35
C MET A 41 4.17 2.22 5.39
N ILE A 42 5.10 2.82 4.64
CA ILE A 42 6.50 2.37 4.57
C ILE A 42 7.40 3.57 4.82
N ARG A 43 8.29 3.48 5.81
CA ARG A 43 9.22 4.58 6.14
C ARG A 43 10.39 4.68 5.16
N ASN A 44 10.91 3.54 4.73
CA ASN A 44 12.03 3.48 3.79
C ASN A 44 11.86 2.30 2.81
N LEU A 45 11.89 2.58 1.51
CA LEU A 45 11.81 1.54 0.47
C LEU A 45 13.11 0.75 0.32
N GLY A 46 14.24 1.27 0.80
CA GLY A 46 15.57 0.67 0.60
C GLY A 46 15.87 0.56 -0.89
N ASP A 47 16.29 -0.63 -1.32
CA ASP A 47 16.59 -0.93 -2.72
C ASP A 47 15.35 -1.32 -3.55
N ASN A 48 14.15 -1.30 -2.96
CA ASN A 48 12.92 -1.64 -3.66
C ASN A 48 12.44 -0.48 -4.53
N SER A 49 11.80 -0.81 -5.66
CA SER A 49 11.16 0.14 -6.57
C SER A 49 9.84 -0.42 -7.08
N GLY A 50 8.80 0.41 -7.12
CA GLY A 50 7.44 0.00 -7.49
C GLY A 50 6.72 -0.73 -6.36
N ASP A 51 7.17 -1.95 -6.05
CA ASP A 51 6.56 -2.81 -5.03
C ASP A 51 7.42 -2.90 -3.76
N TYR A 52 6.77 -3.21 -2.64
CA TYR A 52 7.41 -3.51 -1.36
C TYR A 52 6.73 -4.73 -0.72
N PRO A 53 7.46 -5.60 0.01
CA PRO A 53 6.85 -6.77 0.62
C PRO A 53 5.69 -6.43 1.59
N GLY A 54 4.51 -6.93 1.28
CA GLY A 54 3.31 -6.83 2.13
C GLY A 54 3.21 -7.93 3.20
N VAL A 55 4.04 -8.96 3.10
CA VAL A 55 4.15 -10.07 4.06
C VAL A 55 5.62 -10.38 4.31
N CYS A 56 5.93 -11.00 5.45
CA CYS A 56 7.30 -11.38 5.79
C CYS A 56 7.33 -12.71 6.56
N SER A 57 8.51 -13.32 6.61
CA SER A 57 8.74 -14.48 7.49
C SER A 57 8.68 -14.07 8.96
N ALA A 58 8.36 -15.01 9.85
CA ALA A 58 8.30 -14.73 11.29
C ALA A 58 9.61 -14.18 11.86
N SER A 59 10.75 -14.65 11.34
CA SER A 59 12.09 -14.17 11.72
C SER A 59 12.36 -12.72 11.34
N GLU A 60 11.60 -12.14 10.42
CA GLU A 60 11.78 -10.76 9.93
C GLU A 60 10.71 -9.80 10.46
N LYS A 61 9.76 -10.31 11.26
CA LYS A 61 8.59 -9.57 11.73
C LYS A 61 8.96 -8.23 12.37
N GLU A 62 9.96 -8.22 13.25
CA GLU A 62 10.38 -7.00 13.95
C GLU A 62 10.93 -5.94 12.99
N ARG A 63 11.73 -6.36 12.00
CA ARG A 63 12.29 -5.49 10.96
C ARG A 63 11.18 -4.84 10.14
N TYR A 64 10.22 -5.64 9.66
CA TYR A 64 9.12 -5.12 8.85
C TYR A 64 8.13 -4.29 9.66
N ALA A 65 7.78 -4.68 10.89
CA ALA A 65 6.88 -3.91 11.76
C ALA A 65 7.48 -2.54 12.13
N THR A 66 8.80 -2.46 12.29
CA THR A 66 9.48 -1.18 12.55
C THR A 66 9.44 -0.25 11.34
N ASN A 67 9.61 -0.80 10.12
CA ASN A 67 9.59 -0.02 8.89
C ASN A 67 8.17 0.28 8.38
N CYS A 68 7.21 -0.57 8.72
CA CYS A 68 5.81 -0.52 8.31
C CYS A 68 4.90 -0.33 9.53
N PRO A 69 4.76 0.91 10.05
CA PRO A 69 3.91 1.16 11.21
C PRO A 69 2.44 0.92 10.91
N ASP A 70 1.65 0.62 11.96
CA ASP A 70 0.21 0.39 11.85
C ASP A 70 -0.51 1.63 11.26
N PRO A 71 -1.15 1.51 10.07
CA PRO A 71 -1.80 2.63 9.41
C PRO A 71 -3.05 3.15 10.13
N ALA A 72 -3.57 2.45 11.14
CA ALA A 72 -4.86 2.74 11.75
C ALA A 72 -5.01 4.21 12.21
N LEU A 73 -3.99 4.74 12.87
CA LEU A 73 -3.96 6.14 13.33
C LEU A 73 -4.08 7.15 12.18
N TRP A 74 -3.50 6.85 11.02
CA TRP A 74 -3.56 7.72 9.83
C TRP A 74 -4.89 7.58 9.08
N LEU A 75 -5.47 6.39 9.10
CA LEU A 75 -6.77 6.12 8.48
C LEU A 75 -7.96 6.55 9.34
N GLY A 76 -7.71 6.95 10.59
CA GLY A 76 -8.77 7.30 11.54
C GLY A 76 -9.65 6.11 11.91
N ILE A 77 -9.11 4.89 11.80
CA ILE A 77 -9.77 3.65 12.23
C ILE A 77 -9.16 3.19 13.54
N ARG A 78 -9.92 2.43 14.33
CA ARG A 78 -9.39 1.89 15.58
C ARG A 78 -8.49 0.69 15.28
N ALA A 79 -7.33 0.64 15.94
CA ALA A 79 -6.37 -0.45 15.80
C ALA A 79 -6.91 -1.80 16.31
N ASP A 80 -7.93 -1.80 17.17
CA ASP A 80 -8.57 -2.99 17.74
C ASP A 80 -9.57 -3.68 16.78
N ILE A 81 -9.82 -3.12 15.58
CA ILE A 81 -10.77 -3.68 14.59
C ILE A 81 -10.09 -4.58 13.55
N ILE A 82 -8.76 -4.63 13.50
CA ILE A 82 -8.04 -5.43 12.50
C ILE A 82 -7.72 -6.80 13.11
N TYR A 83 -8.55 -7.80 12.78
CA TYR A 83 -8.40 -9.21 13.17
C TYR A 83 -7.28 -9.91 12.38
#